data_AF-A0A8S1Y9E1-F1
#
_entry.id   AF-A0A8S1Y9E1-F1
#
_cell.length_a   1.000
_cell.length_b   1.000
_cell.length_c   1.000
_cell.angle_alpha   90.00
_cell.angle_beta   90.00
_cell.angle_gamma   90.00
#
_symmetry.space_group_name_H-M   'P 1'
#
loop_
_entity.id
_entity.type
_entity.pdbx_description
1 polymer ?
#
loop_
_entity_poly.entity_id
_entity_poly.type
_entity_poly.pdbx_seq_one_letter_code
_entity_poly.pdbx_strand_id
1 'polypeptide(L)'
;MKNKLKHEEDSRITNYISQLSIIENVSSLERMMKKQVFLFKLKINFFEKMQLTCKSHMKNFNYICLSQTCSEKRIACFECLQYGNHIGHLQEVKEIQDFFQLYQQEAHQNNTQLHKIGIQIDTIMKTFQILIDGVQLKYLVTESQYQQMNSEQINDLAQSIFEWRKDIDFIENTILGSINQLLGSINHCINTLQLKQNSLKLQNIPQQQKPFKYELIHSINDDDIYAFAFDNTSSLMVAGYSSQKIKVFEFREEKLNCLQELHNHNSFVYCLSFMKRSQSFLSGGGDKQIYLWTLNENNNWICKQKLQGHNDNINCLIISENEELIISGSSDQTIRFWEKDAQSSWKCLQILPVHKNPVHCISLNDSQKQLISCAQGENVIIISQQFLHSQNWEVIQSIQVDLWGYRLCFINNYMFTFQPKSKEQMYIYEIDESNLQFKKTKQVSVKGGHCSMYFPQQYIKSKSILLNKNGQHVNIMRKMENQEFVTEQSIQFGTEYIYGMMFQDGDYLITYDDSTRQIQVRKHQND
;
A
#
# COMPACT_ATOMS: atom_id res chain seq x y z
N MET A 1 28.93 7.89 -35.28
CA MET A 1 29.22 6.65 -34.54
C MET A 1 28.92 6.78 -33.05
N LYS A 2 29.48 7.76 -32.32
CA LYS A 2 29.19 7.98 -30.89
C LYS A 2 27.69 8.12 -30.54
N ASN A 3 26.91 8.84 -31.36
CA ASN A 3 25.45 8.97 -31.13
C ASN A 3 24.64 7.71 -31.47
N LYS A 4 25.15 6.79 -32.31
CA LYS A 4 24.50 5.50 -32.58
C LYS A 4 24.78 4.50 -31.45
N LEU A 5 26.01 4.47 -30.96
CA LEU A 5 26.41 3.65 -29.80
C LEU A 5 25.65 4.05 -28.53
N LYS A 6 25.51 5.37 -28.27
CA LYS A 6 24.74 5.87 -27.13
C LYS A 6 23.24 5.50 -27.22
N HIS A 7 22.66 5.58 -28.42
CA HIS A 7 21.27 5.18 -28.64
C HIS A 7 21.03 3.66 -28.52
N GLU A 8 22.01 2.85 -28.92
CA GLU A 8 21.98 1.39 -28.75
C GLU A 8 22.19 0.98 -27.30
N GLU A 9 23.04 1.70 -26.55
CA GLU A 9 23.25 1.51 -25.10
C GLU A 9 22.02 1.94 -24.29
N ASP A 10 21.44 3.10 -24.56
CA ASP A 10 20.20 3.57 -23.93
C ASP A 10 19.02 2.62 -24.23
N SER A 11 18.94 2.11 -25.47
CA SER A 11 17.95 1.09 -25.84
C SER A 11 18.16 -0.22 -25.07
N ARG A 12 19.40 -0.66 -24.87
CA ARG A 12 19.72 -1.87 -24.09
C ARG A 12 19.45 -1.69 -22.60
N ILE A 13 19.76 -0.52 -22.03
CA ILE A 13 19.47 -0.19 -20.63
C ILE A 13 17.97 -0.09 -20.41
N THR A 14 17.23 0.55 -21.30
CA THR A 14 15.77 0.61 -21.26
C THR A 14 15.16 -0.79 -21.35
N ASN A 15 15.73 -1.67 -22.20
CA ASN A 15 15.31 -3.06 -22.35
C ASN A 15 15.69 -3.94 -21.13
N TYR A 16 16.75 -3.59 -20.42
CA TYR A 16 17.18 -4.27 -19.19
C TYR A 16 16.35 -3.83 -17.97
N ILE A 17 16.06 -2.52 -17.85
CA ILE A 17 15.18 -1.95 -16.82
C ILE A 17 13.75 -2.45 -17.01
N SER A 18 13.26 -2.52 -18.25
CA SER A 18 11.96 -3.11 -18.54
C SER A 18 11.94 -4.61 -18.21
N GLN A 19 13.03 -5.35 -18.41
CA GLN A 19 13.11 -6.75 -17.98
C GLN A 19 13.13 -6.91 -16.45
N LEU A 20 13.77 -6.00 -15.72
CA LEU A 20 13.76 -6.00 -14.25
C LEU A 20 12.37 -5.73 -13.69
N SER A 21 11.66 -4.72 -14.22
CA SER A 21 10.28 -4.43 -13.82
C SER A 21 9.35 -5.59 -14.19
N ILE A 22 9.56 -6.23 -15.34
CA ILE A 22 8.86 -7.47 -15.73
C ILE A 22 9.09 -8.59 -14.72
N ILE A 23 10.34 -8.85 -14.31
CA ILE A 23 10.63 -9.90 -13.32
C ILE A 23 9.99 -9.60 -11.97
N GLU A 24 10.06 -8.36 -11.49
CA GLU A 24 9.41 -7.96 -10.23
C GLU A 24 7.88 -8.09 -10.32
N ASN A 25 7.27 -7.69 -11.44
CA ASN A 25 5.83 -7.81 -11.67
C ASN A 25 5.39 -9.28 -11.75
N VAL A 26 6.13 -10.14 -12.46
CA VAL A 26 5.82 -11.58 -12.57
C VAL A 26 6.07 -12.30 -11.24
N SER A 27 7.09 -11.90 -10.47
CA SER A 27 7.33 -12.44 -9.13
C SER A 27 6.27 -11.99 -8.13
N SER A 28 5.80 -10.74 -8.22
CA SER A 28 4.67 -10.23 -7.44
C SER A 28 3.40 -11.03 -7.74
N LEU A 29 3.16 -11.32 -9.01
CA LEU A 29 2.07 -12.18 -9.44
C LEU A 29 2.19 -13.60 -8.88
N GLU A 30 3.38 -14.22 -8.95
CA GLU A 30 3.61 -15.56 -8.39
C GLU A 30 3.28 -15.58 -6.90
N ARG A 31 3.71 -14.57 -6.13
CA ARG A 31 3.40 -14.44 -4.70
C ARG A 31 1.91 -14.24 -4.44
N MET A 32 1.26 -13.37 -5.22
CA MET A 32 -0.19 -13.16 -5.13
C MET A 32 -0.95 -14.46 -5.42
N MET A 33 -0.56 -15.21 -6.45
CA MET A 33 -1.19 -16.49 -6.77
C MET A 33 -0.91 -17.55 -5.71
N LYS A 34 0.30 -17.64 -5.16
CA LYS A 34 0.61 -18.55 -4.04
C LYS A 34 -0.24 -18.22 -2.81
N LYS A 35 -0.38 -16.93 -2.48
CA LYS A 35 -1.30 -16.44 -1.44
C LYS A 35 -2.73 -16.89 -1.71
N GLN A 36 -3.21 -16.76 -2.95
CA GLN A 36 -4.56 -17.20 -3.32
C GLN A 36 -4.72 -18.72 -3.20
N VAL A 37 -3.75 -19.51 -3.67
CA VAL A 37 -3.76 -20.98 -3.49
C VAL A 37 -3.75 -21.35 -2.01
N PHE A 38 -2.97 -20.65 -1.19
CA PHE A 38 -2.89 -20.88 0.24
C PHE A 38 -4.22 -20.55 0.95
N LEU A 39 -4.81 -19.38 0.66
CA LEU A 39 -6.12 -18.97 1.17
C LEU A 39 -7.23 -19.93 0.71
N PHE A 40 -7.19 -20.36 -0.56
CA PHE A 40 -8.11 -21.35 -1.10
C PHE A 40 -7.97 -22.70 -0.38
N LYS A 41 -6.75 -23.20 -0.18
CA LYS A 41 -6.49 -24.42 0.61
C LYS A 41 -6.89 -24.30 2.08
N LEU A 42 -6.69 -23.15 2.72
CA LEU A 42 -7.11 -22.88 4.09
C LEU A 42 -8.64 -22.89 4.21
N LYS A 43 -9.33 -22.27 3.25
CA LYS A 43 -10.80 -22.22 3.19
C LYS A 43 -11.40 -23.60 2.86
N ILE A 44 -10.75 -24.41 2.03
CA ILE A 44 -11.10 -25.83 1.79
C ILE A 44 -10.95 -26.66 3.07
N ASN A 45 -9.81 -26.55 3.76
CA ASN A 45 -9.60 -27.23 5.04
C ASN A 45 -10.62 -26.80 6.11
N PHE A 46 -11.11 -25.56 6.04
CA PHE A 46 -12.20 -25.07 6.90
C PHE A 46 -13.56 -25.68 6.52
N PHE A 47 -13.82 -25.88 5.23
CA PHE A 47 -15.02 -26.57 4.72
C PHE A 47 -15.03 -28.08 5.03
N GLU A 48 -13.91 -28.77 4.93
CA GLU A 48 -13.78 -30.19 5.31
C GLU A 48 -13.97 -30.42 6.82
N LYS A 49 -13.51 -29.46 7.65
CA LYS A 49 -13.65 -29.52 9.12
C LYS A 49 -15.00 -29.06 9.64
N MET A 50 -15.86 -28.47 8.80
CA MET A 50 -17.26 -28.25 9.16
C MET A 50 -18.02 -29.58 9.16
N GLN A 51 -17.94 -30.30 10.27
CA GLN A 51 -19.12 -31.03 10.73
C GLN A 51 -20.23 -29.99 10.91
N LEU A 52 -21.35 -30.14 10.17
CA LEU A 52 -22.54 -29.29 10.22
C LEU A 52 -23.26 -29.36 11.60
N THR A 53 -22.57 -29.02 12.69
CA THR A 53 -23.11 -28.90 14.04
C THR A 53 -22.25 -27.93 14.86
N CYS A 54 -22.42 -26.62 14.63
CA CYS A 54 -21.84 -25.60 15.51
C CYS A 54 -22.71 -25.46 16.78
N LYS A 55 -22.16 -25.81 17.95
CA LYS A 55 -22.82 -25.74 19.26
C LYS A 55 -23.12 -24.32 19.78
N SER A 56 -22.59 -23.25 19.18
CA SER A 56 -22.65 -21.90 19.76
C SER A 56 -23.81 -21.02 19.29
N HIS A 57 -24.61 -21.43 18.31
CA HIS A 57 -25.65 -20.57 17.71
C HIS A 57 -27.09 -21.12 17.86
N MET A 58 -27.35 -21.71 19.04
CA MET A 58 -28.66 -22.24 19.47
C MET A 58 -29.67 -21.12 19.82
N LYS A 59 -30.12 -20.30 18.86
CA LYS A 59 -31.32 -19.46 19.11
C LYS A 59 -32.41 -19.45 18.05
N ASN A 60 -32.18 -19.89 16.80
CA ASN A 60 -33.24 -19.93 15.78
C ASN A 60 -33.20 -21.21 14.93
N PHE A 61 -33.69 -22.34 15.47
CA PHE A 61 -34.04 -23.52 14.68
C PHE A 61 -35.26 -24.24 15.29
N ASN A 62 -36.25 -24.59 14.46
CA ASN A 62 -37.22 -25.63 14.78
C ASN A 62 -36.75 -26.96 14.20
N TYR A 63 -36.66 -27.99 15.05
CA TYR A 63 -36.20 -29.33 14.75
C TYR A 63 -37.37 -30.25 14.37
N ILE A 64 -37.18 -31.14 13.38
CA ILE A 64 -38.00 -32.37 13.28
C ILE A 64 -37.07 -33.60 13.19
N CYS A 65 -37.37 -34.60 14.01
CA CYS A 65 -36.71 -35.90 14.06
C CYS A 65 -37.47 -36.86 13.13
N LEU A 66 -36.82 -37.44 12.11
CA LEU A 66 -37.51 -38.24 11.08
C LEU A 66 -37.49 -39.76 11.29
N SER A 67 -36.93 -40.30 12.39
CA SER A 67 -37.04 -41.74 12.74
C SER A 67 -36.41 -42.04 14.12
N GLN A 68 -36.88 -43.10 14.81
CA GLN A 68 -36.35 -43.59 16.10
C GLN A 68 -35.04 -44.39 16.02
N THR A 69 -34.44 -44.62 14.84
CA THR A 69 -33.32 -45.57 14.71
C THR A 69 -32.03 -45.07 14.03
N CYS A 70 -31.89 -43.77 13.70
CA CYS A 70 -30.68 -43.27 13.03
C CYS A 70 -30.02 -42.11 13.80
N SER A 71 -28.72 -42.23 14.12
CA SER A 71 -27.99 -41.36 15.05
C SER A 71 -27.16 -40.23 14.43
N GLU A 72 -27.43 -39.80 13.20
CA GLU A 72 -26.84 -38.57 12.66
C GLU A 72 -27.89 -37.65 12.00
N LYS A 73 -27.99 -36.40 12.50
CA LYS A 73 -28.86 -35.33 11.99
C LYS A 73 -28.00 -34.20 11.41
N ARG A 74 -28.29 -33.67 10.22
CA ARG A 74 -27.63 -32.46 9.67
C ARG A 74 -28.59 -31.59 8.85
N ILE A 75 -28.62 -30.27 9.13
CA ILE A 75 -29.22 -29.18 8.32
C ILE A 75 -28.31 -27.94 8.50
N ALA A 76 -28.10 -27.14 7.45
CA ALA A 76 -27.27 -25.93 7.44
C ALA A 76 -28.10 -24.64 7.66
N CYS A 77 -27.49 -23.58 8.22
CA CYS A 77 -28.15 -22.30 8.51
C CYS A 77 -28.03 -21.27 7.38
N PHE A 78 -29.01 -20.36 7.30
CA PHE A 78 -29.09 -19.26 6.31
C PHE A 78 -27.94 -18.24 6.43
N GLU A 79 -27.43 -17.97 7.64
CA GLU A 79 -26.28 -17.07 7.81
C GLU A 79 -24.97 -17.68 7.28
N CYS A 80 -24.78 -19.00 7.37
CA CYS A 80 -23.63 -19.68 6.76
C CYS A 80 -23.66 -19.60 5.22
N LEU A 81 -24.84 -19.41 4.62
CA LEU A 81 -25.02 -19.17 3.18
C LEU A 81 -24.89 -17.68 2.82
N GLN A 82 -25.23 -16.76 3.73
CA GLN A 82 -25.05 -15.31 3.51
C GLN A 82 -23.59 -14.84 3.64
N TYR A 83 -22.72 -15.55 4.36
CA TYR A 83 -21.26 -15.33 4.34
C TYR A 83 -20.61 -15.86 3.06
N GLY A 84 -21.26 -15.68 1.91
CA GLY A 84 -20.84 -16.14 0.59
C GLY A 84 -19.49 -15.56 0.15
N ASN A 85 -18.42 -16.15 0.67
CA ASN A 85 -17.02 -15.99 0.24
C ASN A 85 -16.80 -16.35 -1.24
N HIS A 86 -17.81 -16.86 -1.93
CA HIS A 86 -17.82 -17.14 -3.36
C HIS A 86 -17.64 -15.87 -4.22
N ILE A 87 -18.12 -14.71 -3.75
CA ILE A 87 -17.95 -13.41 -4.44
C ILE A 87 -16.52 -12.86 -4.23
N GLY A 88 -15.89 -13.17 -3.09
CA GLY A 88 -14.50 -12.79 -2.82
C GLY A 88 -13.51 -13.44 -3.80
N HIS A 89 -13.72 -14.73 -4.10
CA HIS A 89 -12.93 -15.44 -5.12
C HIS A 89 -13.11 -14.84 -6.52
N LEU A 90 -14.32 -14.42 -6.89
CA LEU A 90 -14.58 -13.75 -8.17
C LEU A 90 -13.81 -12.43 -8.30
N GLN A 91 -13.76 -11.65 -7.22
CA GLN A 91 -13.17 -10.32 -7.27
C GLN A 91 -11.64 -10.35 -7.16
N GLU A 92 -11.06 -11.24 -6.35
CA GLU A 92 -9.61 -11.42 -6.27
C GLU A 92 -9.06 -11.98 -7.60
N VAL A 93 -9.82 -12.85 -8.28
CA VAL A 93 -9.43 -13.35 -9.59
C VAL A 93 -9.73 -12.31 -10.69
N LYS A 94 -10.73 -11.45 -10.52
CA LYS A 94 -10.92 -10.26 -11.35
C LYS A 94 -9.81 -9.23 -11.17
N GLU A 95 -9.26 -9.05 -9.98
CA GLU A 95 -8.07 -8.22 -9.73
C GLU A 95 -6.83 -8.81 -10.42
N ILE A 96 -6.67 -10.14 -10.40
CA ILE A 96 -5.65 -10.83 -11.22
C ILE A 96 -5.89 -10.56 -12.70
N GLN A 97 -7.13 -10.66 -13.18
CA GLN A 97 -7.52 -10.43 -14.57
C GLN A 97 -7.27 -8.96 -15.01
N ASP A 98 -7.67 -7.99 -14.19
CA ASP A 98 -7.51 -6.56 -14.43
C ASP A 98 -6.02 -6.20 -14.42
N PHE A 99 -5.24 -6.75 -13.49
CA PHE A 99 -3.78 -6.62 -13.46
C PHE A 99 -3.13 -7.19 -14.73
N PHE A 100 -3.60 -8.35 -15.20
CA PHE A 100 -3.11 -8.96 -16.43
C PHE A 100 -3.54 -8.22 -17.70
N GLN A 101 -4.74 -7.65 -17.75
CA GLN A 101 -5.19 -6.82 -18.86
C GLN A 101 -4.40 -5.51 -18.93
N LEU A 102 -4.18 -4.85 -17.79
CA LEU A 102 -3.34 -3.66 -17.70
C LEU A 102 -1.90 -3.97 -18.18
N TYR A 103 -1.37 -5.12 -17.74
CA TYR A 103 -0.03 -5.58 -18.12
C TYR A 103 0.07 -6.04 -19.59
N GLN A 104 -0.98 -6.62 -20.19
CA GLN A 104 -1.04 -6.94 -21.62
C GLN A 104 -1.07 -5.68 -22.50
N GLN A 105 -1.65 -4.59 -22.00
CA GLN A 105 -1.65 -3.30 -22.68
C GLN A 105 -0.26 -2.64 -22.63
N GLU A 106 0.49 -2.79 -21.54
CA GLU A 106 1.86 -2.28 -21.41
C GLU A 106 2.92 -3.16 -22.11
N ALA A 107 2.72 -4.49 -22.13
CA ALA A 107 3.62 -5.44 -22.76
C ALA A 107 3.36 -5.57 -24.27
N HIS A 108 3.66 -4.54 -25.05
CA HIS A 108 3.56 -4.66 -26.51
C HIS A 108 4.62 -5.62 -27.12
N GLN A 109 4.07 -6.68 -27.73
CA GLN A 109 4.51 -7.44 -28.91
C GLN A 109 5.60 -8.53 -28.85
N ASN A 110 6.44 -8.68 -27.82
CA ASN A 110 7.61 -9.58 -27.97
C ASN A 110 7.76 -10.76 -26.99
N ASN A 111 6.79 -11.05 -26.11
CA ASN A 111 6.92 -12.19 -25.18
C ASN A 111 5.76 -13.19 -25.28
N THR A 112 5.95 -14.19 -26.15
CA THR A 112 4.99 -15.28 -26.41
C THR A 112 4.67 -16.12 -25.18
N GLN A 113 5.53 -16.15 -24.15
CA GLN A 113 5.26 -16.87 -22.90
C GLN A 113 4.22 -16.15 -22.03
N LEU A 114 4.29 -14.81 -21.93
CA LEU A 114 3.34 -14.01 -21.16
C LEU A 114 1.93 -14.05 -21.77
N HIS A 115 1.84 -14.08 -23.11
CA HIS A 115 0.57 -14.25 -23.80
C HIS A 115 -0.09 -15.62 -23.51
N LYS A 116 0.70 -16.69 -23.44
CA LYS A 116 0.21 -18.03 -23.07
C LYS A 116 -0.32 -18.09 -21.63
N ILE A 117 0.33 -17.39 -20.70
CA ILE A 117 -0.14 -17.26 -19.31
C ILE A 117 -1.49 -16.53 -19.27
N GLY A 118 -1.65 -15.45 -20.05
CA GLY A 118 -2.93 -14.74 -20.18
C GLY A 118 -4.08 -15.63 -20.67
N ILE A 119 -3.85 -16.45 -21.70
CA ILE A 119 -4.85 -17.41 -22.22
C ILE A 119 -5.25 -18.45 -21.16
N GLN A 120 -4.28 -18.93 -20.37
CA GLN A 120 -4.56 -19.87 -19.27
C GLN A 120 -5.47 -19.24 -18.21
N ILE A 121 -5.26 -17.97 -17.89
CA ILE A 121 -6.10 -17.23 -16.94
C ILE A 121 -7.51 -17.04 -17.47
N ASP A 122 -7.67 -16.61 -18.71
CA ASP A 122 -9.00 -16.46 -19.34
C ASP A 122 -9.78 -17.78 -19.36
N THR A 123 -9.07 -18.90 -19.53
CA THR A 123 -9.67 -20.23 -19.50
C THR A 123 -10.15 -20.59 -18.10
N ILE A 124 -9.33 -20.37 -17.08
CA ILE A 124 -9.71 -20.56 -15.66
C ILE A 124 -10.92 -19.68 -15.32
N MET A 125 -10.96 -18.44 -15.79
CA MET A 125 -12.07 -17.51 -15.57
C MET A 125 -13.38 -17.98 -16.18
N LYS A 126 -13.35 -18.46 -17.42
CA LYS A 126 -14.55 -19.01 -18.07
C LYS A 126 -15.07 -20.23 -17.32
N THR A 127 -14.18 -21.12 -16.87
CA THR A 127 -14.56 -22.26 -16.04
C THR A 127 -15.18 -21.82 -14.71
N PHE A 128 -14.64 -20.78 -14.07
CA PHE A 128 -15.16 -20.22 -12.83
C PHE A 128 -16.54 -19.57 -13.00
N GLN A 129 -16.74 -18.79 -14.07
CA GLN A 129 -18.02 -18.13 -14.35
C GLN A 129 -19.14 -19.14 -14.66
N ILE A 130 -18.84 -20.17 -15.46
CA ILE A 130 -19.78 -21.28 -15.74
C ILE A 130 -20.22 -21.96 -14.43
N LEU A 131 -19.30 -22.07 -13.46
CA LEU A 131 -19.61 -22.62 -12.14
C LEU A 131 -20.63 -21.77 -11.37
N ILE A 132 -20.40 -20.46 -11.32
CA ILE A 132 -21.26 -19.53 -10.58
C ILE A 132 -22.65 -19.46 -11.19
N ASP A 133 -22.71 -19.36 -12.51
CA ASP A 133 -23.97 -19.32 -13.24
C ASP A 133 -24.74 -20.64 -13.07
N GLY A 134 -24.03 -21.78 -13.08
CA GLY A 134 -24.61 -23.10 -12.81
C GLY A 134 -25.11 -23.29 -11.37
N VAL A 135 -24.45 -22.67 -10.39
CA VAL A 135 -24.83 -22.73 -8.96
C VAL A 135 -26.02 -21.82 -8.66
N GLN A 136 -26.06 -20.60 -9.22
CA GLN A 136 -27.16 -19.64 -9.01
C GLN A 136 -28.51 -20.15 -9.55
N LEU A 137 -28.49 -20.97 -10.61
CA LEU A 137 -29.70 -21.42 -11.29
C LEU A 137 -30.45 -22.57 -10.61
N LYS A 138 -29.86 -23.25 -9.60
CA LYS A 138 -30.38 -24.55 -9.16
C LYS A 138 -30.97 -24.65 -7.75
N TYR A 139 -30.57 -23.82 -6.75
CA TYR A 139 -30.96 -24.09 -5.35
C TYR A 139 -31.26 -22.85 -4.48
N LEU A 140 -32.19 -21.99 -4.90
CA LEU A 140 -32.84 -21.01 -4.03
C LEU A 140 -34.23 -21.52 -3.64
N VAL A 141 -34.31 -22.26 -2.54
CA VAL A 141 -35.60 -22.58 -1.89
C VAL A 141 -35.77 -21.61 -0.72
N THR A 142 -36.80 -20.76 -0.79
CA THR A 142 -37.12 -19.82 0.30
C THR A 142 -37.66 -20.56 1.52
N GLU A 143 -37.58 -19.96 2.71
CA GLU A 143 -38.13 -20.52 3.94
C GLU A 143 -39.63 -20.91 3.80
N SER A 144 -40.39 -20.07 3.08
CA SER A 144 -41.79 -20.32 2.75
C SER A 144 -42.02 -21.53 1.82
N GLN A 145 -41.11 -21.77 0.88
CA GLN A 145 -41.19 -22.91 -0.05
C GLN A 145 -40.80 -24.21 0.64
N TYR A 146 -39.78 -24.19 1.51
CA TYR A 146 -39.35 -25.36 2.27
C TYR A 146 -40.42 -25.85 3.25
N GLN A 147 -41.11 -24.95 3.94
CA GLN A 147 -42.20 -25.32 4.86
C GLN A 147 -43.43 -25.94 4.15
N GLN A 148 -43.54 -25.81 2.83
CA GLN A 148 -44.60 -26.39 2.02
C GLN A 148 -44.20 -27.71 1.36
N MET A 149 -42.93 -28.14 1.50
CA MET A 149 -42.42 -29.37 0.90
C MET A 149 -42.79 -30.61 1.71
N ASN A 150 -43.12 -31.68 1.01
CA ASN A 150 -43.32 -32.99 1.62
C ASN A 150 -41.98 -33.73 1.82
N SER A 151 -42.01 -34.86 2.53
CA SER A 151 -40.81 -35.63 2.87
C SER A 151 -40.05 -36.18 1.65
N GLU A 152 -40.74 -36.42 0.53
CA GLU A 152 -40.13 -36.90 -0.71
C GLU A 152 -39.37 -35.78 -1.42
N GLN A 153 -39.97 -34.59 -1.51
CA GLN A 153 -39.34 -33.37 -2.04
C GLN A 153 -38.11 -32.93 -1.23
N ILE A 154 -38.15 -33.08 0.11
CA ILE A 154 -37.02 -32.79 0.98
C ILE A 154 -35.87 -33.79 0.75
N ASN A 155 -36.18 -35.08 0.53
CA ASN A 155 -35.16 -36.08 0.23
C ASN A 155 -34.53 -35.87 -1.14
N ASP A 156 -35.31 -35.52 -2.16
CA ASP A 156 -34.80 -35.20 -3.50
C ASP A 156 -33.89 -33.96 -3.48
N LEU A 157 -34.26 -32.94 -2.68
CA LEU A 157 -33.42 -31.76 -2.46
C LEU A 157 -32.11 -32.13 -1.75
N ALA A 158 -32.16 -32.99 -0.74
CA ALA A 158 -30.97 -33.45 -0.02
C ALA A 158 -30.03 -34.30 -0.91
N GLN A 159 -30.60 -35.19 -1.73
CA GLN A 159 -29.88 -35.98 -2.73
C GLN A 159 -29.20 -35.07 -3.77
N SER A 160 -29.92 -34.07 -4.25
CA SER A 160 -29.42 -33.06 -5.19
C SER A 160 -28.27 -32.23 -4.61
N ILE A 161 -28.35 -31.84 -3.34
CA ILE A 161 -27.27 -31.14 -2.62
C ILE A 161 -26.05 -32.06 -2.44
N PHE A 162 -26.26 -33.36 -2.20
CA PHE A 162 -25.19 -34.33 -2.07
C PHE A 162 -24.45 -34.60 -3.40
N GLU A 163 -25.19 -34.70 -4.50
CA GLU A 163 -24.60 -34.79 -5.85
C GLU A 163 -23.86 -33.50 -6.23
N TRP A 164 -24.45 -32.34 -5.91
CA TRP A 164 -23.79 -31.05 -6.08
C TRP A 164 -22.46 -30.94 -5.33
N ARG A 165 -22.37 -31.52 -4.12
CA ARG A 165 -21.11 -31.55 -3.36
C ARG A 165 -20.03 -32.35 -4.10
N LYS A 166 -20.37 -33.48 -4.72
CA LYS A 166 -19.42 -34.27 -5.53
C LYS A 166 -18.97 -33.50 -6.77
N ASP A 167 -19.87 -32.76 -7.40
CA ASP A 167 -19.55 -31.90 -8.53
C ASP A 167 -18.61 -30.75 -8.11
N ILE A 168 -18.83 -30.16 -6.94
CA ILE A 168 -17.91 -29.17 -6.36
C ILE A 168 -16.53 -29.76 -6.11
N ASP A 169 -16.41 -30.90 -5.44
CA ASP A 169 -15.11 -31.53 -5.16
C ASP A 169 -14.35 -31.81 -6.47
N PHE A 170 -15.04 -32.27 -7.52
CA PHE A 170 -14.46 -32.49 -8.84
C PHE A 170 -13.97 -31.18 -9.49
N ILE A 171 -14.76 -30.12 -9.40
CA ILE A 171 -14.41 -28.84 -10.03
C ILE A 171 -13.33 -28.11 -9.23
N GLU A 172 -13.33 -28.21 -7.91
CA GLU A 172 -12.27 -27.70 -7.03
C GLU A 172 -10.92 -28.32 -7.41
N ASN A 173 -10.86 -29.64 -7.58
CA ASN A 173 -9.64 -30.32 -8.01
C ASN A 173 -9.20 -29.86 -9.42
N THR A 174 -10.15 -29.60 -10.31
CA THR A 174 -9.89 -29.11 -11.67
C THR A 174 -9.34 -27.68 -11.67
N ILE A 175 -9.89 -26.79 -10.84
CA ILE A 175 -9.42 -25.41 -10.67
C ILE A 175 -8.04 -25.41 -10.01
N LEU A 176 -7.85 -26.18 -8.94
CA LEU A 176 -6.56 -26.26 -8.24
C LEU A 176 -5.46 -26.80 -9.17
N GLY A 177 -5.78 -27.80 -9.99
CA GLY A 177 -4.90 -28.33 -11.02
C GLY A 177 -4.51 -27.26 -12.06
N SER A 178 -5.49 -26.50 -12.54
CA SER A 178 -5.28 -25.42 -13.51
C SER A 178 -4.42 -24.27 -12.94
N ILE A 179 -4.65 -23.89 -11.69
CA ILE A 179 -3.84 -22.86 -11.00
C ILE A 179 -2.41 -23.35 -10.77
N ASN A 180 -2.22 -24.62 -10.38
CA ASN A 180 -0.88 -25.20 -10.21
C ASN A 180 -0.11 -25.25 -11.55
N GLN A 181 -0.81 -25.55 -12.66
CA GLN A 181 -0.23 -25.49 -13.99
C GLN A 181 0.18 -24.07 -14.38
N LEU A 182 -0.64 -23.07 -14.05
CA LEU A 182 -0.35 -21.66 -14.26
C LEU A 182 0.87 -21.20 -13.43
N LEU A 183 0.97 -21.60 -12.16
CA LEU A 183 2.15 -21.37 -11.32
C LEU A 183 3.41 -21.98 -11.95
N GLY A 184 3.31 -23.20 -12.51
CA GLY A 184 4.41 -23.82 -13.25
C GLY A 184 4.85 -23.00 -14.46
N SER A 185 3.90 -22.50 -15.26
CA SER A 185 4.17 -21.61 -16.40
C SER A 185 4.85 -20.31 -15.98
N ILE A 186 4.38 -19.69 -14.89
CA ILE A 186 4.94 -18.46 -14.33
C ILE A 186 6.38 -18.69 -13.86
N ASN A 187 6.62 -19.76 -13.09
CA ASN A 187 7.96 -20.10 -12.60
C ASN A 187 8.93 -20.38 -13.74
N HIS A 188 8.47 -21.06 -14.79
CA HIS A 188 9.28 -21.27 -15.98
C HIS A 188 9.61 -19.94 -16.69
N CYS A 189 8.66 -19.00 -16.75
CA CYS A 189 8.89 -17.66 -17.31
C CYS A 189 9.90 -16.86 -16.48
N ILE A 190 9.76 -16.85 -15.15
CA ILE A 190 10.71 -16.20 -14.21
C ILE A 190 12.11 -16.78 -14.42
N ASN A 191 12.25 -18.10 -14.42
CA ASN A 191 13.54 -18.75 -14.62
C ASN A 191 14.16 -18.42 -16.00
N THR A 192 13.35 -18.38 -17.05
CA THR A 192 13.81 -18.02 -18.40
C THR A 192 14.27 -16.56 -18.48
N LEU A 193 13.54 -15.64 -17.84
CA LEU A 193 13.89 -14.22 -17.77
C LEU A 193 15.14 -13.99 -16.93
N GLN A 194 15.29 -14.68 -15.81
CA GLN A 194 16.50 -14.64 -14.98
C GLN A 194 17.72 -15.23 -15.71
N LEU A 195 17.57 -16.32 -16.47
CA LEU A 195 18.65 -16.87 -17.29
C LEU A 195 19.08 -15.89 -18.40
N LYS A 196 18.11 -15.23 -19.06
CA LYS A 196 18.40 -14.15 -20.02
C LYS A 196 19.10 -12.97 -19.34
N GLN A 197 18.67 -12.57 -18.15
CA GLN A 197 19.30 -11.53 -17.35
C GLN A 197 20.76 -11.89 -17.01
N ASN A 198 21.01 -13.13 -16.58
CA ASN A 198 22.36 -13.61 -16.26
C ASN A 198 23.26 -13.66 -17.50
N SER A 199 22.71 -14.01 -18.67
CA SER A 199 23.44 -13.98 -19.94
C SER A 199 23.79 -12.55 -20.40
N LEU A 200 22.92 -11.57 -20.11
CA LEU A 200 23.17 -10.14 -20.35
C LEU A 200 24.17 -9.55 -19.33
N LYS A 201 24.12 -9.99 -18.06
CA LYS A 201 25.12 -9.65 -17.03
C LYS A 201 26.52 -10.20 -17.35
N LEU A 202 26.64 -11.35 -18.03
CA LEU A 202 27.92 -11.91 -18.47
C LEU A 202 28.56 -11.13 -19.63
N GLN A 203 27.79 -10.34 -20.37
CA GLN A 203 28.28 -9.47 -21.45
C GLN A 203 28.53 -8.02 -21.00
N ASN A 204 27.94 -7.61 -19.88
CA ASN A 204 28.16 -6.31 -19.27
C ASN A 204 29.07 -6.45 -18.04
N ILE A 205 30.31 -5.96 -18.14
CA ILE A 205 31.14 -5.65 -16.95
C ILE A 205 30.24 -4.86 -15.99
N PRO A 206 30.15 -5.19 -14.69
CA PRO A 206 29.32 -4.43 -13.77
C PRO A 206 29.81 -2.98 -13.78
N GLN A 207 29.07 -2.11 -14.46
CA GLN A 207 29.24 -0.68 -14.31
C GLN A 207 28.91 -0.41 -12.84
N GLN A 208 29.94 -0.08 -12.05
CA GLN A 208 29.76 0.43 -10.71
C GLN A 208 28.82 1.64 -10.82
N GLN A 209 27.54 1.45 -10.47
CA GLN A 209 26.61 2.57 -10.42
C GLN A 209 27.19 3.60 -9.47
N LYS A 210 27.33 4.84 -9.94
CA LYS A 210 27.87 5.91 -9.09
C LYS A 210 26.95 6.11 -7.88
N PRO A 211 27.52 6.33 -6.69
CA PRO A 211 26.75 6.55 -5.49
C PRO A 211 25.93 7.83 -5.63
N PHE A 212 24.72 7.84 -5.08
CA PHE A 212 23.91 9.04 -4.99
C PHE A 212 24.65 10.10 -4.18
N LYS A 213 24.89 11.25 -4.80
CA LYS A 213 25.55 12.40 -4.15
C LYS A 213 24.76 13.67 -4.39
N TYR A 214 24.23 14.24 -3.31
CA TYR A 214 23.50 15.49 -3.28
C TYR A 214 24.38 16.59 -2.71
N GLU A 215 24.58 17.64 -3.49
CA GLU A 215 25.40 18.79 -3.10
C GLU A 215 24.53 20.04 -2.92
N LEU A 216 24.89 20.86 -1.94
CA LEU A 216 24.24 22.13 -1.68
C LEU A 216 24.52 23.09 -2.84
N ILE A 217 23.46 23.52 -3.51
CA ILE A 217 23.55 24.46 -4.63
C ILE A 217 23.03 25.85 -4.25
N HIS A 218 22.06 25.91 -3.33
CA HIS A 218 21.37 27.14 -2.99
C HIS A 218 20.79 27.05 -1.57
N SER A 219 20.72 28.19 -0.88
CA SER A 219 20.13 28.31 0.46
C SER A 219 19.43 29.65 0.62
N ILE A 220 18.32 29.67 1.36
CA ILE A 220 17.53 30.87 1.67
C ILE A 220 17.26 30.89 3.16
N ASN A 221 17.49 32.04 3.80
CA ASN A 221 17.11 32.23 5.20
C ASN A 221 15.58 32.32 5.30
N ASP A 222 14.99 31.56 6.22
CA ASP A 222 13.56 31.64 6.51
C ASP A 222 13.30 31.36 8.01
N ASP A 223 12.05 31.52 8.42
CA ASP A 223 11.59 31.22 9.78
C ASP A 223 11.51 29.71 10.03
N ASP A 224 11.16 29.30 11.25
CA ASP A 224 11.22 27.88 11.62
C ASP A 224 10.15 27.05 10.89
N ILE A 225 10.59 26.00 10.18
CA ILE A 225 9.75 25.14 9.34
C ILE A 225 9.60 23.77 9.97
N TYR A 226 8.39 23.21 9.92
CA TYR A 226 8.06 21.88 10.40
C TYR A 226 7.67 20.89 9.28
N ALA A 227 7.29 21.38 8.11
CA ALA A 227 6.79 20.53 7.03
C ALA A 227 7.09 21.09 5.65
N PHE A 228 7.29 20.18 4.69
CA PHE A 228 7.39 20.46 3.26
C PHE A 228 6.47 19.53 2.48
N ALA A 229 5.94 20.01 1.36
CA ALA A 229 5.35 19.16 0.33
C ALA A 229 5.62 19.74 -1.08
N PHE A 230 5.63 18.87 -2.09
CA PHE A 230 5.81 19.24 -3.50
C PHE A 230 4.63 18.76 -4.34
N ASP A 231 4.29 19.53 -5.37
CA ASP A 231 3.39 19.05 -6.41
C ASP A 231 4.05 17.93 -7.25
N ASN A 232 3.27 17.26 -8.09
CA ASN A 232 3.76 16.13 -8.87
C ASN A 232 4.84 16.51 -9.90
N THR A 233 4.82 17.73 -10.40
CA THR A 233 5.84 18.27 -11.30
C THR A 233 7.06 18.82 -10.57
N SER A 234 7.01 18.87 -9.24
CA SER A 234 8.01 19.51 -8.37
C SER A 234 8.32 20.97 -8.76
N SER A 235 7.34 21.64 -9.37
CA SER A 235 7.37 23.06 -9.72
C SER A 235 6.87 23.95 -8.59
N LEU A 236 6.06 23.39 -7.68
CA LEU A 236 5.55 24.10 -6.51
C LEU A 236 5.98 23.37 -5.25
N MET A 237 6.39 24.16 -4.27
CA MET A 237 6.68 23.72 -2.92
C MET A 237 5.79 24.48 -1.95
N VAL A 238 5.25 23.79 -0.95
CA VAL A 238 4.66 24.43 0.23
C VAL A 238 5.48 24.11 1.46
N ALA A 239 5.63 25.09 2.34
CA ALA A 239 6.29 24.92 3.63
C ALA A 239 5.38 25.39 4.77
N GLY A 240 5.36 24.63 5.87
CA GLY A 240 4.54 24.89 7.05
C GLY A 240 5.41 25.35 8.22
N TYR A 241 5.02 26.44 8.88
CA TYR A 241 5.88 27.17 9.79
C TYR A 241 5.43 27.11 11.26
N SER A 242 6.36 27.38 12.17
CA SER A 242 6.07 27.70 13.57
C SER A 242 5.29 29.01 13.73
N SER A 243 5.44 29.94 12.79
CA SER A 243 4.70 31.20 12.78
C SER A 243 3.25 31.06 12.29
N GLN A 244 2.67 29.85 12.34
CA GLN A 244 1.26 29.56 12.03
C GLN A 244 0.85 29.80 10.56
N LYS A 245 1.82 30.02 9.68
CA LYS A 245 1.59 30.30 8.26
C LYS A 245 2.04 29.14 7.39
N ILE A 246 1.62 29.21 6.13
CA ILE A 246 2.14 28.38 5.05
C ILE A 246 2.69 29.34 3.99
N LYS A 247 3.90 29.07 3.50
CA LYS A 247 4.42 29.76 2.31
C LYS A 247 4.36 28.82 1.11
N VAL A 248 3.90 29.36 -0.02
CA VAL A 248 3.94 28.69 -1.32
C VAL A 248 5.09 29.25 -2.12
N PHE A 249 5.92 28.38 -2.67
CA PHE A 249 7.07 28.72 -3.50
C PHE A 249 6.91 28.12 -4.88
N GLU A 250 7.34 28.88 -5.89
CA GLU A 250 7.71 28.34 -7.19
C GLU A 250 9.16 27.84 -7.12
N PHE A 251 9.39 26.61 -7.59
CA PHE A 251 10.72 26.10 -7.86
C PHE A 251 11.00 26.19 -9.36
N ARG A 252 11.92 27.07 -9.74
CA ARG A 252 12.31 27.29 -11.13
C ARG A 252 13.79 27.63 -11.19
N GLU A 253 14.50 27.05 -12.16
CA GLU A 253 15.95 27.27 -12.34
C GLU A 253 16.73 27.07 -11.03
N GLU A 254 16.39 26.01 -10.29
CA GLU A 254 17.05 25.63 -9.03
C GLU A 254 16.90 26.63 -7.88
N LYS A 255 15.99 27.60 -8.02
CA LYS A 255 15.70 28.62 -7.01
C LYS A 255 14.26 28.52 -6.53
N LEU A 256 14.05 28.89 -5.26
CA LEU A 256 12.74 28.97 -4.65
C LEU A 256 12.32 30.44 -4.58
N ASN A 257 11.21 30.77 -5.26
CA ASN A 257 10.61 32.09 -5.25
C ASN A 257 9.29 32.05 -4.49
N CYS A 258 9.16 32.81 -3.40
CA CYS A 258 7.92 32.86 -2.63
C CYS A 258 6.81 33.53 -3.46
N LEU A 259 5.71 32.82 -3.70
CA LEU A 259 4.56 33.30 -4.44
C LEU A 259 3.50 33.90 -3.50
N GLN A 260 3.23 33.24 -2.38
CA GLN A 260 2.12 33.59 -1.51
C GLN A 260 2.34 33.12 -0.07
N GLU A 261 1.82 33.88 0.91
CA GLU A 261 1.69 33.44 2.29
C GLU A 261 0.21 33.20 2.65
N LEU A 262 -0.05 32.18 3.45
CA LEU A 262 -1.38 31.73 3.86
C LEU A 262 -1.46 31.70 5.39
N HIS A 263 -2.50 32.33 5.96
CA HIS A 263 -2.57 32.66 7.39
C HIS A 263 -3.83 32.12 8.09
N ASN A 264 -4.36 30.98 7.64
CA ASN A 264 -5.60 30.41 8.20
C ASN A 264 -5.37 29.53 9.44
N HIS A 265 -4.15 29.04 9.67
CA HIS A 265 -3.84 28.25 10.86
C HIS A 265 -3.66 29.15 12.08
N ASN A 266 -4.10 28.68 13.25
CA ASN A 266 -3.98 29.40 14.54
C ASN A 266 -2.90 28.79 15.46
N SER A 267 -2.03 27.94 14.92
CA SER A 267 -0.94 27.26 15.62
C SER A 267 0.03 26.67 14.57
N PHE A 268 1.06 25.96 15.01
CA PHE A 268 2.13 25.43 14.16
C PHE A 268 1.59 24.49 13.07
N VAL A 269 2.15 24.55 11.86
CA VAL A 269 1.74 23.67 10.74
C VAL A 269 2.71 22.49 10.64
N TYR A 270 2.27 21.30 11.09
CA TYR A 270 3.14 20.13 11.25
C TYR A 270 3.19 19.18 10.06
N CYS A 271 2.19 19.21 9.18
CA CYS A 271 2.14 18.31 8.03
C CYS A 271 1.47 18.95 6.82
N LEU A 272 1.98 18.62 5.64
CA LEU A 272 1.50 19.07 4.34
C LEU A 272 1.46 17.89 3.38
N SER A 273 0.47 17.85 2.48
CA SER A 273 0.39 16.84 1.42
C SER A 273 -0.26 17.45 0.18
N PHE A 274 0.43 17.43 -0.95
CA PHE A 274 -0.18 17.79 -2.23
C PHE A 274 -1.13 16.70 -2.72
N MET A 275 -2.16 17.14 -3.43
CA MET A 275 -2.98 16.31 -4.27
C MET A 275 -2.24 16.07 -5.61
N LYS A 276 -2.28 14.86 -6.15
CA LYS A 276 -1.47 14.41 -7.29
C LYS A 276 -2.06 14.84 -8.66
N ARG A 277 -3.37 14.86 -8.79
CA ARG A 277 -4.15 15.15 -10.01
C ARG A 277 -4.77 16.53 -9.98
N SER A 278 -5.08 17.06 -8.81
CA SER A 278 -5.60 18.41 -8.64
C SER A 278 -4.52 19.36 -8.16
N GLN A 279 -4.55 20.62 -8.63
CA GLN A 279 -3.69 21.68 -8.14
C GLN A 279 -4.22 22.16 -6.78
N SER A 280 -4.08 21.31 -5.78
CA SER A 280 -4.60 21.46 -4.43
C SER A 280 -3.65 20.80 -3.43
N PHE A 281 -3.67 21.25 -2.19
CA PHE A 281 -2.92 20.59 -1.13
C PHE A 281 -3.67 20.66 0.20
N LEU A 282 -3.25 19.81 1.12
CA LEU A 282 -3.77 19.72 2.46
C LEU A 282 -2.72 20.19 3.45
N SER A 283 -3.16 20.83 4.52
CA SER A 283 -2.32 21.18 5.67
C SER A 283 -2.97 20.72 6.97
N GLY A 284 -2.16 20.31 7.94
CA GLY A 284 -2.59 19.97 9.29
C GLY A 284 -1.63 20.53 10.33
N GLY A 285 -2.14 20.92 11.49
CA GLY A 285 -1.34 21.62 12.49
C GLY A 285 -1.81 21.47 13.94
N GLY A 286 -1.19 22.26 14.81
CA GLY A 286 -1.46 22.33 16.25
C GLY A 286 -2.76 23.03 16.64
N ASP A 287 -3.48 23.58 15.66
CA ASP A 287 -4.83 24.12 15.83
C ASP A 287 -5.89 23.02 15.68
N LYS A 288 -5.43 21.78 15.46
CA LYS A 288 -6.25 20.56 15.38
C LYS A 288 -7.12 20.54 14.12
N GLN A 289 -6.80 21.38 13.14
CA GLN A 289 -7.56 21.53 11.90
C GLN A 289 -6.78 21.00 10.70
N ILE A 290 -7.50 20.40 9.77
CA ILE A 290 -7.00 20.15 8.42
C ILE A 290 -7.62 21.19 7.49
N TYR A 291 -6.82 21.83 6.64
CA TYR A 291 -7.31 22.76 5.61
C TYR A 291 -7.02 22.19 4.22
N LEU A 292 -8.00 22.30 3.33
CA LEU A 292 -7.86 22.07 1.90
C LEU A 292 -7.67 23.40 1.18
N TRP A 293 -6.56 23.51 0.46
CA TRP A 293 -6.19 24.68 -0.31
C TRP A 293 -6.35 24.42 -1.80
N THR A 294 -6.94 25.37 -2.52
CA THR A 294 -7.10 25.37 -3.98
C THR A 294 -6.78 26.74 -4.54
N LEU A 295 -6.49 26.81 -5.83
CA LEU A 295 -6.49 28.06 -6.56
C LEU A 295 -7.91 28.55 -6.84
N ASN A 296 -8.12 29.86 -6.71
CA ASN A 296 -9.30 30.54 -7.25
C ASN A 296 -9.07 30.98 -8.71
N GLU A 297 -10.07 31.65 -9.31
CA GLU A 297 -10.01 32.14 -10.70
C GLU A 297 -8.83 33.08 -11.00
N ASN A 298 -8.27 33.72 -9.97
CA ASN A 298 -7.13 34.64 -10.08
C ASN A 298 -5.78 33.96 -9.77
N ASN A 299 -5.72 32.63 -9.76
CA ASN A 299 -4.53 31.85 -9.39
C ASN A 299 -3.97 32.17 -7.98
N ASN A 300 -4.84 32.60 -7.06
CA ASN A 300 -4.48 32.75 -5.66
C ASN A 300 -4.92 31.52 -4.87
N TRP A 301 -4.04 31.03 -4.00
CA TRP A 301 -4.36 29.97 -3.06
C TRP A 301 -5.36 30.47 -2.02
N ILE A 302 -6.47 29.75 -1.90
CA ILE A 302 -7.52 30.01 -0.92
C ILE A 302 -7.86 28.72 -0.18
N CYS A 303 -8.32 28.87 1.06
CA CYS A 303 -8.89 27.77 1.82
C CYS A 303 -10.27 27.40 1.23
N LYS A 304 -10.37 26.26 0.57
CA LYS A 304 -11.63 25.72 0.02
C LYS A 304 -12.50 25.10 1.11
N GLN A 305 -11.86 24.37 2.03
CA GLN A 305 -12.58 23.63 3.06
C GLN A 305 -11.73 23.49 4.33
N LYS A 306 -12.39 23.59 5.48
CA LYS A 306 -11.84 23.24 6.79
C LYS A 306 -12.43 21.90 7.25
N LEU A 307 -11.57 20.92 7.48
CA LEU A 307 -11.93 19.58 7.97
C LEU A 307 -11.73 19.57 9.49
N GLN A 308 -12.84 19.60 10.22
CA GLN A 308 -12.87 19.63 11.68
C GLN A 308 -13.12 18.22 12.24
N GLY A 309 -12.48 17.89 13.36
CA GLY A 309 -12.84 16.68 14.10
C GLY A 309 -11.78 16.21 15.10
N HIS A 310 -10.49 16.34 14.79
CA HIS A 310 -9.43 15.96 15.72
C HIS A 310 -9.46 16.78 17.00
N ASN A 311 -9.12 16.14 18.12
CA ASN A 311 -9.16 16.77 19.45
C ASN A 311 -7.78 17.26 19.92
N ASP A 312 -6.74 17.00 19.13
CA ASP A 312 -5.36 17.41 19.40
C ASP A 312 -4.55 17.57 18.10
N ASN A 313 -3.28 17.97 18.20
CA ASN A 313 -2.38 18.26 17.08
C ASN A 313 -2.43 17.19 15.99
N ILE A 314 -2.52 17.60 14.73
CA ILE A 314 -2.38 16.68 13.60
C ILE A 314 -0.90 16.57 13.26
N ASN A 315 -0.35 15.37 13.37
CA ASN A 315 1.10 15.16 13.25
C ASN A 315 1.49 14.62 11.86
N CYS A 316 0.60 13.88 11.22
CA CYS A 316 0.85 13.28 9.90
C CYS A 316 -0.44 13.24 9.08
N LEU A 317 -0.29 13.45 7.77
CA LEU A 317 -1.38 13.59 6.82
C LEU A 317 -0.94 13.06 5.46
N ILE A 318 -1.75 12.21 4.86
CA ILE A 318 -1.52 11.68 3.50
C ILE A 318 -2.83 11.66 2.72
N ILE A 319 -2.72 11.66 1.40
CA ILE A 319 -3.83 11.45 0.47
C ILE A 319 -3.56 10.23 -0.40
N SER A 320 -4.61 9.45 -0.69
CA SER A 320 -4.52 8.34 -1.64
C SER A 320 -4.24 8.85 -3.06
N GLU A 321 -3.61 8.03 -3.91
CA GLU A 321 -3.29 8.41 -5.29
C GLU A 321 -4.53 8.69 -6.14
N ASN A 322 -5.53 7.83 -5.97
CA ASN A 322 -6.90 8.15 -5.61
C ASN A 322 -7.49 9.57 -5.70
N GLU A 323 -7.04 10.41 -4.79
CA GLU A 323 -7.71 11.64 -4.31
C GLU A 323 -9.14 11.45 -3.76
N GLU A 324 -9.49 10.22 -3.36
CA GLU A 324 -10.79 9.92 -2.74
C GLU A 324 -10.68 9.67 -1.24
N LEU A 325 -9.47 9.54 -0.70
CA LEU A 325 -9.25 9.28 0.71
C LEU A 325 -8.13 10.16 1.27
N ILE A 326 -8.45 10.89 2.33
CA ILE A 326 -7.46 11.56 3.19
C ILE A 326 -7.33 10.73 4.45
N ILE A 327 -6.10 10.55 4.94
CA ILE A 327 -5.82 9.86 6.20
C ILE A 327 -4.98 10.78 7.07
N SER A 328 -5.40 10.98 8.32
CA SER A 328 -4.70 11.82 9.29
C SER A 328 -4.44 11.07 10.59
N GLY A 329 -3.24 11.26 11.15
CA GLY A 329 -2.86 10.78 12.48
C GLY A 329 -2.61 11.94 13.43
N SER A 330 -3.06 11.82 14.67
CA SER A 330 -3.08 12.93 15.63
C SER A 330 -2.53 12.54 17.00
N SER A 331 -2.16 13.57 17.76
CA SER A 331 -1.87 13.49 19.19
C SER A 331 -3.09 13.07 20.04
N ASP A 332 -4.29 13.12 19.47
CA ASP A 332 -5.51 12.57 20.08
C ASP A 332 -5.57 11.04 20.04
N GLN A 333 -4.47 10.39 19.61
CA GLN A 333 -4.26 8.94 19.57
C GLN A 333 -5.11 8.22 18.51
N THR A 334 -5.82 8.98 17.67
CA THR A 334 -6.66 8.43 16.60
C THR A 334 -6.04 8.59 15.22
N ILE A 335 -6.40 7.66 14.34
CA ILE A 335 -6.28 7.82 12.90
C ILE A 335 -7.69 8.08 12.34
N ARG A 336 -7.82 9.09 11.49
CA ARG A 336 -9.10 9.43 10.86
C ARG A 336 -9.02 9.29 9.35
N PHE A 337 -10.12 8.81 8.79
CA PHE A 337 -10.31 8.61 7.37
C PHE A 337 -11.39 9.57 6.90
N TRP A 338 -11.07 10.36 5.88
CA TRP A 338 -11.96 11.37 5.33
C TRP A 338 -12.22 11.04 3.87
N GLU A 339 -13.48 11.06 3.47
CA GLU A 339 -13.92 10.88 2.08
C GLU A 339 -14.91 12.00 1.71
N LYS A 340 -15.18 12.17 0.41
CA LYS A 340 -16.14 13.16 -0.07
C LYS A 340 -17.57 12.65 0.13
N ASP A 341 -18.43 13.52 0.64
CA ASP A 341 -19.88 13.30 0.64
C ASP A 341 -20.49 13.55 -0.75
N ALA A 342 -21.82 13.40 -0.87
CA ALA A 342 -22.56 13.61 -2.11
C ALA A 342 -22.40 15.03 -2.69
N GLN A 343 -21.99 16.01 -1.87
CA GLN A 343 -21.73 17.40 -2.27
C GLN A 343 -20.24 17.66 -2.53
N SER A 344 -19.42 16.62 -2.65
CA SER A 344 -17.96 16.74 -2.83
C SER A 344 -17.24 17.44 -1.68
N SER A 345 -17.81 17.44 -0.48
CA SER A 345 -17.20 17.97 0.73
C SER A 345 -16.55 16.84 1.52
N TRP A 346 -15.31 17.03 1.97
CA TRP A 346 -14.64 16.04 2.80
C TRP A 346 -15.30 15.90 4.19
N LYS A 347 -15.63 14.68 4.59
CA LYS A 347 -16.19 14.33 5.90
C LYS A 347 -15.41 13.19 6.52
N CYS A 348 -15.28 13.22 7.83
CA CYS A 348 -14.70 12.11 8.58
C CYS A 348 -15.69 10.94 8.55
N LEU A 349 -15.34 9.87 7.83
CA LEU A 349 -16.16 8.65 7.78
C LEU A 349 -15.83 7.67 8.89
N GLN A 350 -14.56 7.64 9.31
CA GLN A 350 -14.10 6.68 10.29
C GLN A 350 -13.04 7.26 11.21
N ILE A 351 -13.12 6.88 12.48
CA ILE A 351 -12.14 7.21 13.52
C ILE A 351 -11.67 5.88 14.11
N LEU A 352 -10.37 5.63 14.07
CA LEU A 352 -9.76 4.45 14.66
C LEU A 352 -8.84 4.83 15.82
N PRO A 353 -9.20 4.50 17.08
CA PRO A 353 -8.34 4.67 18.25
C PRO A 353 -7.32 3.52 18.34
N VAL A 354 -6.41 3.44 17.38
CA VAL A 354 -5.47 2.31 17.27
C VAL A 354 -4.30 2.39 18.25
N HIS A 355 -3.86 3.60 18.61
CA HIS A 355 -2.71 3.83 19.48
C HIS A 355 -3.19 4.33 20.84
N LYS A 356 -2.37 4.12 21.89
CA LYS A 356 -2.59 4.69 23.24
C LYS A 356 -1.79 5.98 23.48
N ASN A 357 -1.17 6.49 22.43
CA ASN A 357 -0.21 7.60 22.44
C ASN A 357 -0.31 8.36 21.11
N PRO A 358 0.27 9.57 21.02
CA PRO A 358 0.27 10.35 19.79
C PRO A 358 0.76 9.58 18.56
N VAL A 359 -0.05 9.57 17.50
CA VAL A 359 0.33 9.01 16.20
C VAL A 359 1.34 9.95 15.55
N HIS A 360 2.49 9.44 15.14
CA HIS A 360 3.57 10.26 14.58
C HIS A 360 3.72 10.12 13.07
N CYS A 361 3.52 8.92 12.53
CA CYS A 361 3.71 8.67 11.11
C CYS A 361 2.73 7.61 10.61
N ILE A 362 2.31 7.79 9.36
CA ILE A 362 1.46 6.90 8.61
C ILE A 362 2.01 6.75 7.19
N SER A 363 1.81 5.59 6.56
CA SER A 363 2.21 5.35 5.17
C SER A 363 1.25 4.35 4.52
N LEU A 364 0.79 4.67 3.31
CA LEU A 364 0.00 3.76 2.46
C LEU A 364 0.93 2.89 1.61
N ASN A 365 0.53 1.65 1.37
CA ASN A 365 1.19 0.76 0.43
C ASN A 365 0.82 1.09 -1.03
N ASP A 366 1.44 0.41 -1.98
CA ASP A 366 1.26 0.66 -3.41
C ASP A 366 -0.18 0.44 -3.86
N SER A 367 -0.85 -0.59 -3.33
CA SER A 367 -2.24 -0.89 -3.67
C SER A 367 -3.25 0.09 -3.06
N GLN A 368 -2.81 1.02 -2.20
CA GLN A 368 -3.67 1.96 -1.48
C GLN A 368 -4.71 1.28 -0.57
N LYS A 369 -4.49 0.02 -0.18
CA LYS A 369 -5.41 -0.78 0.64
C LYS A 369 -4.87 -1.13 2.02
N GLN A 370 -3.58 -0.91 2.26
CA GLN A 370 -2.98 -1.08 3.57
C GLN A 370 -2.27 0.19 4.02
N LEU A 371 -2.37 0.44 5.31
CA LEU A 371 -1.81 1.57 6.02
C LEU A 371 -0.97 1.03 7.17
N ILE A 372 0.26 1.52 7.30
CA ILE A 372 1.07 1.33 8.50
C ILE A 372 1.08 2.60 9.32
N SER A 373 1.15 2.46 10.63
CA SER A 373 1.21 3.59 11.55
C SER A 373 2.11 3.30 12.75
N CYS A 374 2.76 4.36 13.25
CA CYS A 374 3.54 4.29 14.48
C CYS A 374 3.24 5.48 15.39
N ALA A 375 3.42 5.24 16.69
CA ALA A 375 3.22 6.18 17.77
C ALA A 375 4.33 6.01 18.81
N GLN A 376 4.43 6.95 19.76
CA GLN A 376 5.23 6.74 20.96
C GLN A 376 4.70 5.50 21.70
N GLY A 377 5.55 4.54 22.08
CA GLY A 377 5.11 3.26 22.67
C GLY A 377 5.92 2.06 22.18
N GLU A 378 5.26 0.94 21.92
CA GLU A 378 5.95 -0.29 21.52
C GLU A 378 5.37 -0.96 20.28
N ASN A 379 4.37 -0.38 19.60
CA ASN A 379 3.72 -1.08 18.48
C ASN A 379 3.74 -0.30 17.17
N VAL A 380 4.07 -1.00 16.09
CA VAL A 380 3.69 -0.63 14.72
C VAL A 380 2.38 -1.33 14.39
N ILE A 381 1.41 -0.58 13.87
CA ILE A 381 0.07 -1.11 13.57
C ILE A 381 -0.14 -1.13 12.07
N ILE A 382 -0.63 -2.26 11.57
CA ILE A 382 -1.01 -2.48 10.17
C ILE A 382 -2.53 -2.51 10.11
N ILE A 383 -3.06 -1.66 9.25
CA ILE A 383 -4.49 -1.43 9.05
C ILE A 383 -4.78 -1.74 7.58
N SER A 384 -5.86 -2.44 7.31
CA SER A 384 -6.29 -2.76 5.95
C SER A 384 -7.75 -2.41 5.76
N GLN A 385 -8.10 -1.98 4.55
CA GLN A 385 -9.49 -1.93 4.13
C GLN A 385 -9.94 -3.35 3.74
N GLN A 386 -10.98 -3.91 4.38
CA GLN A 386 -11.54 -5.22 4.02
C GLN A 386 -12.46 -5.12 2.79
N PHE A 387 -12.70 -6.27 2.12
CA PHE A 387 -13.35 -6.38 0.81
C PHE A 387 -14.77 -5.78 0.71
N LEU A 388 -14.99 -5.12 -0.44
CA LEU A 388 -16.23 -4.90 -1.21
C LEU A 388 -17.43 -4.15 -0.63
N HIS A 389 -17.78 -4.30 0.64
CA HIS A 389 -18.99 -3.66 1.19
C HIS A 389 -18.75 -2.82 2.45
N SER A 390 -17.61 -2.97 3.11
CA SER A 390 -17.19 -2.03 4.15
C SER A 390 -16.16 -1.06 3.58
N GLN A 391 -16.47 0.23 3.55
CA GLN A 391 -15.43 1.26 3.39
C GLN A 391 -14.50 1.35 4.62
N ASN A 392 -14.79 0.56 5.67
CA ASN A 392 -14.08 0.60 6.93
C ASN A 392 -12.68 -0.02 6.84
N TRP A 393 -11.75 0.70 7.44
CA TRP A 393 -10.39 0.29 7.72
C TRP A 393 -10.32 -0.44 9.06
N GLU A 394 -9.57 -1.53 9.13
CA GLU A 394 -9.47 -2.33 10.35
C GLU A 394 -8.03 -2.71 10.64
N VAL A 395 -7.70 -2.83 11.93
CA VAL A 395 -6.39 -3.32 12.37
C VAL A 395 -6.29 -4.80 12.04
N ILE A 396 -5.36 -5.16 11.17
CA ILE A 396 -5.09 -6.56 10.80
C ILE A 396 -3.89 -7.14 11.52
N GLN A 397 -3.00 -6.28 12.03
CA GLN A 397 -1.81 -6.73 12.76
C GLN A 397 -1.29 -5.63 13.69
N SER A 398 -0.78 -6.05 14.84
CA SER A 398 0.00 -5.21 15.75
C SER A 398 1.36 -5.87 15.96
N ILE A 399 2.43 -5.17 15.63
CA ILE A 399 3.80 -5.65 15.73
C ILE A 399 4.47 -4.94 16.89
N GLN A 400 4.86 -5.71 17.91
CA GLN A 400 5.68 -5.20 18.99
C GLN A 400 7.11 -4.92 18.47
N VAL A 401 7.60 -3.73 18.75
CA VAL A 401 8.95 -3.25 18.47
C VAL A 401 9.67 -3.03 19.80
N ASP A 402 10.98 -3.28 19.81
CA ASP A 402 11.82 -3.11 21.00
C ASP A 402 11.97 -1.63 21.41
N LEU A 403 11.74 -0.71 20.47
CA LEU A 403 11.72 0.72 20.73
C LEU A 403 10.83 1.42 19.70
N TRP A 404 9.96 2.33 20.16
CA TRP A 404 9.20 3.18 19.24
C TRP A 404 10.10 4.04 18.36
N GLY A 405 9.51 4.59 17.30
CA GLY A 405 10.14 5.45 16.34
C GLY A 405 9.15 6.46 15.79
N TYR A 406 9.69 7.45 15.06
CA TYR A 406 8.89 8.51 14.44
C TYR A 406 8.63 8.27 12.96
N ARG A 407 9.22 7.23 12.36
CA ARG A 407 9.28 7.09 10.90
C ARG A 407 9.10 5.65 10.47
N LEU A 408 8.26 5.51 9.47
CA LEU A 408 8.09 4.30 8.69
C LEU A 408 7.72 4.67 7.27
N CYS A 409 7.94 3.76 6.35
CA CYS A 409 7.57 3.93 4.95
C CYS A 409 7.36 2.57 4.31
N PHE A 410 6.22 2.38 3.66
CA PHE A 410 6.07 1.27 2.73
C PHE A 410 7.02 1.45 1.56
N ILE A 411 7.72 0.37 1.21
CA ILE A 411 8.58 0.31 0.04
C ILE A 411 7.80 -0.27 -1.15
N ASN A 412 6.92 -1.24 -0.86
CA ASN A 412 5.94 -1.82 -1.76
C ASN A 412 4.83 -2.51 -0.93
N ASN A 413 3.95 -3.28 -1.59
CA ASN A 413 2.86 -4.02 -0.92
C ASN A 413 3.28 -5.08 0.11
N TYR A 414 4.56 -5.47 0.12
CA TYR A 414 5.06 -6.62 0.87
C TYR A 414 6.22 -6.28 1.79
N MET A 415 6.68 -5.03 1.78
CA MET A 415 7.84 -4.60 2.54
C MET A 415 7.66 -3.16 3.01
N PHE A 416 7.99 -2.91 4.27
CA PHE A 416 8.13 -1.57 4.81
C PHE A 416 9.39 -1.44 5.66
N THR A 417 9.81 -0.20 5.85
CA THR A 417 10.93 0.18 6.71
C THR A 417 10.42 0.91 7.93
N PHE A 418 11.13 0.77 9.05
CA PHE A 418 10.85 1.45 10.31
C PHE A 418 12.16 1.90 10.94
N GLN A 419 12.24 3.16 11.36
CA GLN A 419 13.40 3.72 12.04
C GLN A 419 13.08 3.90 13.53
N PRO A 420 13.57 3.02 14.42
CA PRO A 420 13.45 3.20 15.85
C PRO A 420 14.17 4.45 16.33
N LYS A 421 13.65 5.06 17.39
CA LYS A 421 14.22 6.25 18.02
C LYS A 421 15.60 5.94 18.59
N SER A 422 16.59 6.81 18.35
CA SER A 422 17.94 6.70 18.92
C SER A 422 18.73 5.44 18.57
N LYS A 423 18.30 4.64 17.59
CA LYS A 423 19.05 3.48 17.11
C LYS A 423 19.82 3.84 15.84
N GLU A 424 21.03 3.32 15.70
CA GLU A 424 21.82 3.35 14.47
C GLU A 424 21.45 2.20 13.51
N GLN A 425 20.31 1.55 13.76
CA GLN A 425 19.79 0.46 12.94
C GLN A 425 18.36 0.77 12.54
N MET A 426 18.10 0.74 11.23
CA MET A 426 16.77 0.75 10.64
C MET A 426 16.29 -0.69 10.47
N TYR A 427 15.00 -0.94 10.68
CA TYR A 427 14.40 -2.27 10.55
C TYR A 427 13.64 -2.41 9.24
N ILE A 428 13.75 -3.58 8.63
CA ILE A 428 12.98 -3.98 7.46
C ILE A 428 11.99 -5.06 7.90
N TYR A 429 10.74 -4.84 7.52
CA TYR A 429 9.65 -5.78 7.74
C TYR A 429 9.15 -6.27 6.39
N GLU A 430 9.07 -7.58 6.24
CA GLU A 430 8.55 -8.24 5.04
C GLU A 430 7.39 -9.16 5.41
N ILE A 431 6.46 -9.36 4.49
CA ILE A 431 5.37 -10.31 4.67
C ILE A 431 5.91 -11.74 4.75
N ASP A 432 5.48 -12.49 5.74
CA ASP A 432 5.71 -13.93 5.82
C ASP A 432 4.67 -14.63 4.94
N GLU A 433 5.12 -15.34 3.90
CA GLU A 433 4.24 -16.02 2.94
C GLU A 433 3.36 -17.09 3.60
N SER A 434 3.75 -17.62 4.76
CA SER A 434 3.00 -18.69 5.44
C SER A 434 1.77 -18.21 6.20
N ASN A 435 1.74 -16.95 6.65
CA ASN A 435 0.65 -16.42 7.48
C ASN A 435 0.19 -15.02 7.06
N LEU A 436 0.83 -14.43 6.04
CA LEU A 436 0.51 -13.12 5.47
C LEU A 436 0.64 -11.95 6.45
N GLN A 437 1.45 -12.13 7.49
CA GLN A 437 1.77 -11.10 8.47
C GLN A 437 3.17 -10.55 8.24
N PHE A 438 3.36 -9.26 8.49
CA PHE A 438 4.66 -8.63 8.43
C PHE A 438 5.53 -9.06 9.61
N LYS A 439 6.79 -9.44 9.35
CA LYS A 439 7.78 -9.75 10.39
C LYS A 439 9.08 -9.03 10.13
N LYS A 440 9.82 -8.71 11.19
CA LYS A 440 11.16 -8.13 11.07
C LYS A 440 12.08 -9.16 10.44
N THR A 441 12.64 -8.88 9.26
CA THR A 441 13.52 -9.80 8.54
C THR A 441 14.97 -9.34 8.52
N LYS A 442 15.21 -8.02 8.48
CA LYS A 442 16.57 -7.47 8.39
C LYS A 442 16.73 -6.21 9.25
N GLN A 443 17.99 -5.89 9.54
CA GLN A 443 18.42 -4.64 10.16
C GLN A 443 19.51 -4.02 9.30
N VAL A 444 19.41 -2.71 9.05
CA VAL A 444 20.34 -1.98 8.19
C VAL A 444 20.99 -0.87 9.00
N SER A 445 22.31 -0.79 8.94
CA SER A 445 23.07 0.25 9.64
C SER A 445 22.84 1.62 8.98
N VAL A 446 22.52 2.62 9.79
CA VAL A 446 22.30 4.01 9.37
C VAL A 446 23.10 4.93 10.28
N LYS A 447 23.67 6.01 9.74
CA LYS A 447 24.33 7.01 10.58
C LYS A 447 23.30 7.84 11.34
N GLY A 448 23.67 8.33 12.51
CA GLY A 448 22.82 9.18 13.32
C GLY A 448 22.62 8.64 14.73
N GLY A 449 21.53 9.03 15.39
CA GLY A 449 21.29 8.68 16.78
C GLY A 449 19.97 9.26 17.29
N HIS A 450 19.98 9.84 18.49
CA HIS A 450 18.80 10.41 19.12
C HIS A 450 18.06 11.34 18.18
N CYS A 451 16.76 11.13 18.04
CA CYS A 451 15.93 11.85 17.10
C CYS A 451 14.54 12.06 17.71
N SER A 452 14.18 13.30 17.99
CA SER A 452 12.94 13.64 18.69
C SER A 452 11.84 14.20 17.76
N MET A 453 12.18 14.60 16.54
CA MET A 453 11.29 15.32 15.63
C MET A 453 10.82 14.48 14.45
N TYR A 454 9.69 14.85 13.85
CA TYR A 454 9.16 14.20 12.65
C TYR A 454 9.92 14.65 11.40
N PHE A 455 10.32 13.70 10.57
CA PHE A 455 10.82 13.93 9.21
C PHE A 455 10.32 12.74 8.39
N PRO A 456 9.50 12.93 7.35
CA PRO A 456 8.88 11.82 6.64
C PRO A 456 9.95 10.93 6.02
N GLN A 457 9.87 9.63 6.27
CA GLN A 457 10.67 8.67 5.51
C GLN A 457 10.01 8.51 4.14
N GLN A 458 10.80 8.63 3.08
CA GLN A 458 10.30 8.68 1.71
C GLN A 458 11.07 7.70 0.83
N TYR A 459 10.34 6.90 0.04
CA TYR A 459 10.93 6.01 -0.95
C TYR A 459 10.62 6.48 -2.37
N ILE A 460 11.66 6.88 -3.10
CA ILE A 460 11.59 7.27 -4.51
C ILE A 460 11.79 6.02 -5.37
N LYS A 461 10.69 5.42 -5.82
CA LYS A 461 10.69 4.14 -6.55
C LYS A 461 11.48 4.17 -7.84
N SER A 462 11.34 5.24 -8.63
CA SER A 462 11.98 5.41 -9.94
C SER A 462 13.51 5.29 -9.88
N LYS A 463 14.12 5.68 -8.75
CA LYS A 463 15.56 5.61 -8.51
C LYS A 463 15.96 4.62 -7.42
N SER A 464 14.99 3.95 -6.79
CA SER A 464 15.21 3.06 -5.65
C SER A 464 15.96 3.75 -4.48
N ILE A 465 15.61 5.02 -4.21
CA ILE A 465 16.20 5.83 -3.13
C ILE A 465 15.27 5.82 -1.91
N LEU A 466 15.80 5.50 -0.74
CA LEU A 466 15.16 5.71 0.54
C LEU A 466 15.84 6.87 1.26
N LEU A 467 15.06 7.91 1.57
CA LEU A 467 15.48 9.02 2.41
C LEU A 467 15.12 8.73 3.86
N ASN A 468 16.12 8.61 4.73
CA ASN A 468 15.93 8.29 6.15
C ASN A 468 16.70 9.26 7.06
N LYS A 469 15.98 10.08 7.80
CA LYS A 469 16.57 10.99 8.80
C LYS A 469 16.76 10.29 10.14
N ASN A 470 17.96 10.35 10.68
CA ASN A 470 18.30 9.81 11.99
C ASN A 470 19.29 10.73 12.72
N GLY A 471 18.94 11.18 13.91
CA GLY A 471 19.66 12.25 14.63
C GLY A 471 19.94 13.49 13.78
N GLN A 472 21.20 13.91 13.74
CA GLN A 472 21.68 15.03 12.94
C GLN A 472 21.95 14.67 11.48
N HIS A 473 21.62 13.44 11.06
CA HIS A 473 21.94 12.92 9.74
C HIS A 473 20.68 12.73 8.89
N VAL A 474 20.79 13.09 7.62
CA VAL A 474 19.88 12.64 6.56
C VAL A 474 20.62 11.60 5.73
N ASN A 475 20.20 10.34 5.83
CA ASN A 475 20.78 9.21 5.11
C ASN A 475 20.03 8.99 3.79
N ILE A 476 20.79 8.95 2.71
CA ILE A 476 20.32 8.63 1.36
C ILE A 476 20.78 7.21 1.07
N MET A 477 19.81 6.30 0.97
CA MET A 477 20.06 4.87 0.90
C MET A 477 19.56 4.33 -0.44
N ARG A 478 20.36 3.51 -1.11
CA ARG A 478 19.94 2.77 -2.32
C ARG A 478 19.38 1.42 -1.92
N LYS A 479 18.23 1.06 -2.47
CA LYS A 479 17.74 -0.32 -2.44
C LYS A 479 18.45 -1.13 -3.53
N MET A 480 19.12 -2.19 -3.13
CA MET A 480 19.86 -3.11 -3.99
C MET A 480 18.95 -4.24 -4.51
N GLU A 481 19.36 -4.93 -5.58
CA GLU A 481 18.60 -6.04 -6.17
C GLU A 481 18.27 -7.16 -5.15
N ASN A 482 19.16 -7.38 -4.17
CA ASN A 482 18.97 -8.35 -3.08
C ASN A 482 18.00 -7.87 -1.97
N GLN A 483 17.25 -6.79 -2.21
CA GLN A 483 16.34 -6.13 -1.27
C GLN A 483 17.05 -5.58 -0.01
N GLU A 484 18.37 -5.43 -0.02
CA GLU A 484 19.09 -4.71 1.04
C GLU A 484 19.14 -3.22 0.75
N PHE A 485 19.29 -2.42 1.80
CA PHE A 485 19.54 -0.99 1.66
C PHE A 485 20.99 -0.69 2.03
N VAL A 486 21.66 0.09 1.19
CA VAL A 486 23.03 0.57 1.43
C VAL A 486 23.00 2.08 1.55
N THR A 487 23.57 2.63 2.61
CA THR A 487 23.72 4.09 2.76
C THR A 487 24.82 4.57 1.80
N GLU A 488 24.45 5.33 0.77
CA GLU A 488 25.40 5.86 -0.22
C GLU A 488 25.92 7.25 0.15
N GLN A 489 25.06 8.05 0.78
CA GLN A 489 25.44 9.35 1.35
C GLN A 489 24.74 9.55 2.69
N SER A 490 25.43 10.21 3.60
CA SER A 490 24.84 10.68 4.85
C SER A 490 25.27 12.13 5.07
N ILE A 491 24.29 13.02 5.05
CA ILE A 491 24.50 14.46 5.18
C ILE A 491 24.31 14.81 6.65
N GLN A 492 25.35 15.37 7.28
CA GLN A 492 25.31 15.80 8.67
C GLN A 492 24.96 17.29 8.75
N PHE A 493 24.12 17.65 9.71
CA PHE A 493 23.71 19.02 10.03
C PHE A 493 24.12 19.40 11.45
N GLY A 494 23.99 20.68 11.80
CA GLY A 494 24.41 21.20 13.11
C GLY A 494 23.49 20.81 14.27
N THR A 495 22.20 20.57 14.02
CA THR A 495 21.21 20.16 15.03
C THR A 495 20.42 18.93 14.58
N GLU A 496 19.62 18.36 15.50
CA GLU A 496 18.63 17.33 15.12
C GLU A 496 17.31 17.92 14.60
N TYR A 497 17.13 19.24 14.63
CA TYR A 497 15.95 19.94 14.16
C TYR A 497 16.07 20.17 12.64
N ILE A 498 15.88 19.06 11.91
CA ILE A 498 15.97 18.99 10.47
C ILE A 498 14.63 18.53 9.94
N TYR A 499 14.11 19.25 8.95
CA TYR A 499 12.92 18.89 8.18
C TYR A 499 13.28 18.85 6.71
N GLY A 500 12.55 18.13 5.90
CA GLY A 500 12.89 18.02 4.48
C GLY A 500 12.20 16.88 3.79
N MET A 501 12.33 16.88 2.48
CA MET A 501 11.78 15.87 1.60
C MET A 501 12.49 15.94 0.24
N MET A 502 12.44 14.84 -0.51
CA MET A 502 12.97 14.75 -1.85
C MET A 502 11.87 15.00 -2.89
N PHE A 503 12.25 15.57 -4.03
CA PHE A 503 11.38 15.64 -5.21
C PHE A 503 11.00 14.23 -5.68
N GLN A 504 9.89 14.13 -6.40
CA GLN A 504 9.37 12.82 -6.85
C GLN A 504 10.28 12.12 -7.86
N ASP A 505 11.03 12.91 -8.65
CA ASP A 505 12.06 12.42 -9.57
C ASP A 505 13.37 12.03 -8.87
N GLY A 506 13.54 12.39 -7.60
CA GLY A 506 14.76 12.21 -6.82
C GLY A 506 15.93 13.08 -7.26
N ASP A 507 15.77 14.12 -8.08
CA ASP A 507 16.89 14.98 -8.50
C ASP A 507 17.25 16.05 -7.46
N TYR A 508 16.30 16.48 -6.64
CA TYR A 508 16.52 17.50 -5.61
C TYR A 508 16.09 17.03 -4.23
N LEU A 509 16.89 17.40 -3.23
CA LEU A 509 16.60 17.24 -1.82
C LEU A 509 16.50 18.63 -1.19
N ILE A 510 15.33 18.94 -0.62
CA ILE A 510 15.12 20.19 0.12
C ILE A 510 15.13 19.87 1.61
N THR A 511 15.88 20.64 2.37
CA THR A 511 15.91 20.50 3.84
C THR A 511 15.86 21.87 4.51
N TYR A 512 15.17 21.97 5.64
CA TYR A 512 15.36 23.05 6.60
C TYR A 512 16.36 22.61 7.67
N ASP A 513 17.32 23.46 7.96
CA ASP A 513 18.33 23.27 9.01
C ASP A 513 18.21 24.39 10.05
N ASP A 514 17.71 24.05 11.22
CA ASP A 514 17.51 24.97 12.35
C ASP A 514 18.81 25.63 12.81
N SER A 515 19.96 24.94 12.72
CA SER A 515 21.24 25.51 13.14
C SER A 515 21.66 26.72 12.29
N THR A 516 21.25 26.73 11.01
CA THR A 516 21.53 27.80 10.06
C THR A 516 20.30 28.67 9.78
N ARG A 517 19.11 28.26 10.23
CA ARG A 517 17.79 28.84 9.90
C ARG A 517 17.59 29.01 8.39
N GLN A 518 17.98 27.99 7.63
CA GLN A 518 17.98 28.02 6.18
C GLN A 518 17.18 26.87 5.57
N ILE A 519 16.41 27.20 4.54
CA ILE A 519 16.00 26.23 3.52
C ILE A 519 17.19 26.00 2.61
N GLN A 520 17.61 24.75 2.47
CA GLN A 520 18.77 24.31 1.70
C GLN A 520 18.30 23.43 0.55
N VAL A 521 18.63 23.84 -0.67
CA VAL A 521 18.36 23.11 -1.91
C VAL A 521 19.61 22.33 -2.29
N ARG A 522 19.50 21.00 -2.39
CA ARG A 522 20.58 20.14 -2.84
C ARG A 522 20.21 19.43 -4.14
N LYS A 523 21.16 19.35 -5.06
CA LYS A 523 20.98 18.66 -6.35
C LYS A 523 21.79 17.38 -6.38
N HIS A 524 21.19 16.32 -6.91
CA HIS A 524 21.90 15.10 -7.24
C HIS A 524 22.88 15.36 -8.39
N GLN A 525 24.16 15.02 -8.21
CA GLN A 525 25.12 15.07 -9.28
C GLN A 525 24.83 13.96 -10.30
N ASN A 526 24.09 14.30 -11.35
CA ASN A 526 24.01 13.49 -12.56
C ASN A 526 25.28 13.77 -13.40
N ASP A 527 25.90 12.72 -13.93
CA ASP A 527 27.04 12.83 -14.86
C ASP A 527 26.71 13.63 -16.13
#